data_AF-A0A920L5R4-F1
#
_entry.id   AF-A0A920L5R4-F1
#
_cell.length_a   1.000
_cell.length_b   1.000
_cell.length_c   1.000
_cell.angle_alpha   90.00
_cell.angle_beta   90.00
_cell.angle_gamma   90.00
#
_symmetry.space_group_name_H-M   'P 1'
#
loop_
_entity.id
_entity.type
_entity.pdbx_description
1 polymer ?
#
loop_
_entity_poly.entity_id
_entity_poly.type
_entity_poly.pdbx_seq_one_letter_code
_entity_poly.pdbx_strand_id
1 'polypeptide(L)' 'MQQLIVTDLAPGGPAQRAGIKLNDIIVAMDGEPVVDGRAAMLQIAQLRPGHLLRVNLDREGVPIELEAVVGTRGNS' A
#
# COMPACT_ATOMS: atom_id res chain seq x y z
N MET A 1 15.31 5.54 -10.05
CA MET A 1 14.23 4.69 -9.48
C MET A 1 13.52 5.54 -8.45
N GLN A 2 12.27 5.92 -8.69
CA GLN A 2 11.46 6.56 -7.65
C GLN A 2 10.92 5.45 -6.74
N GLN A 3 11.04 5.62 -5.44
CA GLN A 3 10.52 4.68 -4.45
C GLN A 3 9.17 5.21 -3.96
N LEU A 4 8.19 4.32 -3.77
CA LEU A 4 6.90 4.69 -3.20
C LEU A 4 7.01 4.70 -1.67
N ILE A 5 7.21 5.90 -1.11
CA ILE A 5 7.33 6.09 0.34
C ILE A 5 5.97 6.48 0.92
N VAL A 6 5.60 5.85 2.03
CA VAL A 6 4.42 6.20 2.80
C VAL A 6 4.69 7.48 3.60
N THR A 7 4.16 8.60 3.11
CA THR A 7 4.30 9.91 3.75
C THR A 7 3.10 10.32 4.59
N ASP A 8 1.94 9.69 4.38
CA ASP A 8 0.73 9.92 5.17
C ASP A 8 -0.15 8.65 5.19
N LEU A 9 -0.95 8.51 6.26
CA LEU A 9 -1.85 7.38 6.49
C LEU A 9 -3.18 7.87 7.04
N ALA A 10 -4.27 7.49 6.38
CA ALA A 10 -5.62 7.74 6.87
C ALA A 10 -5.84 7.04 8.23
N PRO A 11 -6.19 7.78 9.30
CA PRO A 11 -6.48 7.19 10.60
C PRO A 11 -7.63 6.19 10.53
N GLY A 12 -7.43 5.01 11.12
CA GLY A 12 -8.35 3.88 11.06
C GLY A 12 -8.49 3.27 9.67
N GLY A 13 -7.75 3.71 8.66
CA GLY A 13 -7.87 3.26 7.28
C GLY A 13 -7.28 1.87 7.03
N PRO A 14 -7.56 1.26 5.86
CA PRO A 14 -7.03 -0.05 5.45
C PRO A 14 -5.54 -0.26 5.69
N ALA A 15 -4.71 0.70 5.27
CA ALA A 15 -3.26 0.60 5.35
C ALA A 15 -2.78 0.61 6.82
N GLN A 16 -3.34 1.50 7.64
CA GLN A 16 -3.01 1.54 9.07
C GLN A 16 -3.44 0.25 9.78
N ARG A 17 -4.64 -0.26 9.49
CA ARG A 17 -5.13 -1.53 10.07
C ARG A 17 -4.30 -2.74 9.64
N ALA A 18 -3.72 -2.70 8.44
CA ALA A 18 -2.79 -3.71 7.94
C ALA A 18 -1.40 -3.64 8.61
N GLY A 19 -1.10 -2.58 9.37
CA GLY A 19 0.19 -2.39 10.04
C GLY A 19 1.24 -1.64 9.21
N ILE A 20 0.83 -1.00 8.11
CA ILE A 20 1.68 -0.06 7.36
C ILE A 20 1.94 1.17 8.23
N LYS A 21 3.17 1.68 8.16
CA LYS A 21 3.66 2.82 8.93
C LYS A 21 4.23 3.89 7.99
N LEU A 22 4.39 5.09 8.54
CA LEU A 22 5.12 6.16 7.87
C LEU A 22 6.57 5.72 7.64
N ASN A 23 7.14 6.17 6.53
CA ASN A 23 8.47 5.81 6.03
C ASN A 23 8.62 4.36 5.53
N ASP A 24 7.54 3.58 5.49
CA ASP A 24 7.57 2.32 4.76
C ASP A 24 7.78 2.59 3.27
N ILE A 25 8.61 1.78 2.63
CA ILE A 25 8.86 1.83 1.19
C ILE A 25 8.11 0.67 0.55
N ILE A 26 7.04 0.95 -0.18
CA ILE A 26 6.30 -0.09 -0.91
C ILE A 26 7.11 -0.48 -2.15
N VAL A 27 7.41 -1.77 -2.28
CA VAL A 27 8.21 -2.32 -3.38
C VAL A 27 7.37 -3.14 -4.36
N ALA A 28 6.32 -3.80 -3.88
CA ALA A 28 5.41 -4.57 -4.73
C ALA A 28 4.01 -4.69 -4.11
N MET A 29 3.01 -4.95 -4.96
CA MET A 29 1.63 -5.23 -4.58
C MET A 29 1.09 -6.41 -5.38
N ASP A 30 0.56 -7.44 -4.72
CA ASP A 30 0.14 -8.73 -5.32
C ASP A 30 1.22 -9.39 -6.19
N GLY A 31 2.50 -9.21 -5.81
CA GLY A 31 3.64 -9.72 -6.58
C GLY A 31 4.05 -8.85 -7.77
N GLU A 32 3.30 -7.79 -8.08
CA GLU A 32 3.64 -6.84 -9.15
C GLU A 32 4.51 -5.69 -8.59
N PRO A 33 5.69 -5.42 -9.18
CA PRO A 33 6.55 -4.33 -8.75
C PRO A 33 5.87 -2.96 -8.88
N VAL A 34 6.02 -2.14 -7.84
CA VAL A 34 5.47 -0.78 -7.83
C VAL A 34 6.59 0.22 -8.05
N VAL A 35 6.52 0.93 -9.18
CA VAL A 35 7.59 1.85 -9.63
C VAL A 35 7.33 3.31 -9.26
N ASP A 36 6.07 3.69 -9.00
CA ASP A 36 5.68 5.01 -8.54
C ASP A 36 4.28 4.99 -7.89
N GLY A 37 3.91 6.08 -7.21
CA GLY A 37 2.62 6.20 -6.54
C GLY A 37 1.42 6.25 -7.47
N ARG A 38 1.59 6.66 -8.74
CA ARG A 38 0.51 6.72 -9.71
C ARG A 38 0.14 5.32 -10.20
N ALA A 39 1.13 4.49 -10.50
CA ALA A 39 0.95 3.07 -10.84
C ALA A 39 0.26 2.34 -9.68
N ALA A 40 0.70 2.60 -8.44
CA ALA A 40 0.07 2.03 -7.25
C ALA A 40 -1.42 2.41 -7.13
N MET A 41 -1.73 3.70 -7.28
CA MET A 41 -3.11 4.17 -7.24
C MET A 41 -3.97 3.55 -8.34
N LEU A 42 -3.44 3.40 -9.56
CA LEU A 42 -4.15 2.77 -10.68
C LEU A 42 -4.41 1.28 -10.43
N GLN A 43 -3.45 0.57 -9.83
CA GLN A 43 -3.63 -0.83 -9.47
C GLN A 43 -4.71 -0.97 -8.39
N ILE A 44 -4.64 -0.17 -7.32
CA ILE A 44 -5.64 -0.17 -6.24
C ILE A 44 -7.03 0.20 -6.76
N ALA A 45 -7.13 1.17 -7.68
CA ALA A 45 -8.41 1.61 -8.26
C ALA A 45 -9.11 0.52 -9.11
N GLN A 46 -8.36 -0.46 -9.61
CA GLN A 46 -8.92 -1.60 -10.35
C GLN A 46 -9.40 -2.73 -9.43
N LEU A 47 -8.99 -2.71 -8.16
CA LEU A 47 -9.39 -3.71 -7.18
C LEU A 47 -10.79 -3.41 -6.65
N ARG A 48 -11.56 -4.48 -6.41
CA ARG A 48 -12.88 -4.36 -5.81
C ARG A 48 -12.75 -4.07 -4.31
N PRO A 49 -13.63 -3.23 -3.73
CA PRO A 49 -13.71 -3.09 -2.28
C PRO A 49 -13.89 -4.46 -1.61
N GLY A 50 -13.20 -4.67 -0.49
CA GLY A 50 -13.16 -5.96 0.22
C GLY A 50 -12.15 -6.95 -0.35
N HIS A 51 -11.46 -6.63 -1.46
CA HIS A 51 -10.33 -7.43 -1.93
C HIS A 51 -9.17 -7.37 -0.94
N LEU A 52 -8.50 -8.49 -0.74
CA LEU A 52 -7.32 -8.59 0.12
C LEU A 52 -6.07 -8.43 -0.75
N LEU A 53 -5.40 -7.29 -0.59
CA LEU A 53 -4.21 -6.90 -1.35
C LEU A 53 -2.96 -7.26 -0.54
N ARG A 54 -2.04 -8.00 -1.14
CA ARG A 54 -0.70 -8.23 -0.56
C ARG A 54 0.19 -7.05 -0.88
N VAL A 55 0.87 -6.53 0.14
CA VAL A 55 1.78 -5.39 0.03
C VAL A 55 3.13 -5.82 0.55
N ASN A 56 4.12 -5.78 -0.32
CA ASN A 56 5.51 -6.03 0.03
C ASN A 56 6.18 -4.67 0.20
N LEU A 57 6.79 -4.48 1.35
CA LEU A 57 7.44 -3.24 1.73
C LEU A 57 8.82 -3.50 2.32
N ASP A 58 9.67 -2.49 2.23
CA ASP A 58 10.92 -2.40 2.97
C ASP A 58 10.74 -1.41 4.11
N ARG A 59 11.05 -1.85 5.32
CA ARG A 59 11.07 -1.04 6.53
C ARG A 59 12.46 -1.06 7.10
N GLU A 60 13.19 0.04 6.93
CA GLU A 60 14.56 0.19 7.44
C GLU A 60 15.52 -0.91 6.95
N GLY A 61 15.35 -1.37 5.70
CA GLY A 61 16.16 -2.43 5.10
C GLY A 61 15.65 -3.85 5.41
N VAL A 62 14.53 -3.98 6.12
CA VAL A 62 13.89 -5.27 6.40
C VAL A 62 12.69 -5.46 5.48
N PRO A 63 12.67 -6.51 4.65
CA PRO A 63 11.50 -6.83 3.85
C PRO A 63 10.36 -7.34 4.74
N ILE A 64 9.17 -6.76 4.59
CA ILE A 64 7.95 -7.11 5.30
C ILE A 64 6.84 -7.31 4.27
N GLU A 65 6.05 -8.37 4.46
CA GLU A 65 4.83 -8.62 3.71
C GLU A 65 3.62 -8.39 4.62
N LEU A 66 2.68 -7.56 4.18
CA LEU A 66 1.44 -7.24 4.89
C LEU A 66 0.24 -7.45 3.98
N GLU A 67 -0.91 -7.77 4.57
CA GLU A 67 -2.17 -7.91 3.85
C GLU A 67 -3.11 -6.75 4.23
N ALA A 68 -3.54 -5.99 3.22
CA ALA A 68 -4.43 -4.85 3.39
C ALA A 68 -5.76 -5.09 2.66
N VAL A 69 -6.87 -4.91 3.37
CA VAL A 69 -8.20 -5.00 2.76
C VAL A 69 -8.53 -3.72 2.03
N VAL A 70 -8.65 -3.76 0.70
CA VAL A 70 -8.99 -2.61 -0.13
C VAL A 70 -10.31 -2.00 0.33
N GLY A 71 -10.24 -0.82 0.92
CA GLY A 71 -11.40 -0.03 1.30
C GLY A 71 -11.86 0.84 0.13
N THR A 72 -13.13 1.26 0.17
CA THR A 72 -13.59 2.35 -0.68
C THR A 72 -12.92 3.65 -0.23
N ARG A 73 -12.37 4.42 -1.17
CA ARG A 73 -11.99 5.81 -0.92
C ARG A 73 -13.28 6.62 -0.71
N GLY A 74 -13.74 6.72 0.53
CA GLY A 74 -14.71 7.72 0.92
C GLY A 74 -14.02 9.08 0.92
N ASN A 75 -14.10 9.82 -0.18
CA ASN A 75 -13.70 11.21 -0.23
C ASN A 75 -14.61 11.97 0.75
N SER A 76 -14.08 12.34 1.92
CA SER A 76 -14.74 13.23 2.88
C SER A 76 -14.19 14.63 2.71
#